data_AF-A0A843JA16-F1
#
_entry.id   AF-A0A843JA16-F1
#
_cell.length_a   1.000
_cell.length_b   1.000
_cell.length_c   1.000
_cell.angle_alpha   90.00
_cell.angle_beta   90.00
_cell.angle_gamma   90.00
#
_symmetry.space_group_name_H-M   'P 1'
#
loop_
_entity.id
_entity.type
_entity.pdbx_description
1 polymer ?
#
loop_
_entity_poly.entity_id
_entity_poly.type
_entity_poly.pdbx_seq_one_letter_code
_entity_poly.pdbx_strand_id
1 'polypeptide(L)'
;MVGYLRKELLGAALGDEPCDIVFRNADVFNPFSCTWELCDFGVKDGIVIGKGDYEGKEETDLGGAKVIPGLIEAHVHIESSLLTPAEYGRIILKCGVTTVIADPHEIANVCGKKGIEYMISEAGKTAADIFFMLPSCVPATAFDKAGAVLNADDLKELYDSYNVADRGEKSSSRGGIIGLGEMMNYPGVIGGDEEVFRKLGLCEIRDGHCPQLSGKALNAYVMQGIGSDHESTSYDEGYEKLNSGMHILIRDSTAEDGSGLISLVNPYTASRCMFATDDRHVDFLCSDGSIDDCMRNA
;
A
#
# COMPACT_ATOMS: atom_id res chain seq x y z
N MET A 1 -23.01 -7.47 10.91
CA MET A 1 -23.44 -8.76 10.33
C MET A 1 -23.33 -8.62 8.83
N VAL A 2 -22.32 -9.30 8.27
CA VAL A 2 -22.02 -9.60 6.84
C VAL A 2 -22.05 -8.46 5.82
N GLY A 3 -21.02 -7.61 5.84
CA GLY A 3 -20.66 -6.73 4.71
C GLY A 3 -19.96 -7.47 3.54
N TYR A 4 -20.33 -8.73 3.32
CA TYR A 4 -19.74 -9.61 2.30
C TYR A 4 -20.81 -10.32 1.46
N LEU A 5 -22.09 -10.17 1.77
CA LEU A 5 -23.16 -10.80 1.00
C LEU A 5 -23.45 -9.95 -0.23
N ARG A 6 -23.00 -10.43 -1.40
CA ARG A 6 -23.29 -9.82 -2.70
C ARG A 6 -24.38 -10.58 -3.43
N LYS A 7 -25.60 -10.56 -2.86
CA LYS A 7 -26.74 -11.32 -3.41
C LYS A 7 -27.10 -10.84 -4.83
N GLU A 8 -26.88 -9.56 -5.10
CA GLU A 8 -27.04 -8.91 -6.39
C GLU A 8 -26.13 -9.49 -7.49
N LEU A 9 -24.99 -10.07 -7.14
CA LEU A 9 -24.07 -10.68 -8.11
C LEU A 9 -24.34 -12.18 -8.33
N LEU A 10 -25.28 -12.78 -7.59
CA LEU A 10 -25.50 -14.23 -7.62
C LEU A 10 -25.92 -14.73 -9.00
N GLY A 11 -26.80 -13.99 -9.70
CA GLY A 11 -27.24 -14.34 -11.06
C GLY A 11 -26.06 -14.40 -12.03
N ALA A 12 -25.22 -13.36 -12.03
CA ALA A 12 -24.01 -13.34 -12.85
C ALA A 12 -23.03 -14.46 -12.47
N ALA A 13 -22.78 -14.69 -11.18
CA ALA A 13 -21.87 -15.73 -10.72
C ALA A 13 -22.32 -17.15 -11.10
N LEU A 14 -23.63 -17.40 -11.14
CA LEU A 14 -24.23 -18.66 -11.59
C LEU A 14 -24.32 -18.79 -13.12
N GLY A 15 -24.10 -17.69 -13.87
CA GLY A 15 -24.29 -17.64 -15.32
C GLY A 15 -25.74 -17.47 -15.77
N ASP A 16 -26.67 -17.20 -14.85
CA ASP A 16 -28.09 -16.94 -15.16
C ASP A 16 -28.30 -15.52 -15.75
N GLU A 17 -27.36 -14.61 -15.50
CA GLU A 17 -27.36 -13.23 -16.01
C GLU A 17 -26.02 -12.88 -16.67
N PRO A 18 -26.01 -12.04 -17.71
CA PRO A 18 -24.77 -11.65 -18.36
C PRO A 18 -23.90 -10.75 -17.45
N CYS A 19 -22.60 -11.02 -17.51
CA CYS A 19 -21.55 -10.16 -16.98
C CYS A 19 -21.52 -8.82 -17.72
N ASP A 20 -20.93 -7.79 -17.11
CA ASP A 20 -20.74 -6.51 -17.81
C ASP A 20 -19.65 -6.65 -18.88
N ILE A 21 -18.58 -7.37 -18.57
CA ILE A 21 -17.55 -7.77 -19.52
C ILE A 21 -17.07 -9.20 -19.23
N VAL A 22 -16.76 -9.96 -20.28
CA VAL A 22 -16.05 -11.23 -20.20
C VAL A 22 -14.72 -11.12 -20.94
N PHE A 23 -13.65 -11.57 -20.29
CA PHE A 23 -12.33 -11.70 -20.91
C PHE A 23 -12.13 -13.14 -21.34
N ARG A 24 -11.88 -13.34 -22.64
CA ARG A 24 -11.70 -14.65 -23.28
C ARG A 24 -10.22 -15.00 -23.41
N ASN A 25 -9.89 -16.29 -23.33
CA ASN A 25 -8.55 -16.84 -23.54
C ASN A 25 -7.44 -16.15 -22.70
N ALA A 26 -7.64 -16.01 -21.40
CA ALA A 26 -6.66 -15.40 -20.50
C ALA A 26 -5.78 -16.47 -19.82
N ASP A 27 -4.45 -16.30 -19.79
CA ASP A 27 -3.56 -17.11 -18.96
C ASP A 27 -3.49 -16.48 -17.56
N VAL A 28 -4.39 -16.89 -16.65
CA VAL A 28 -4.61 -16.23 -15.36
C VAL A 28 -3.74 -16.84 -14.27
N PHE A 29 -3.01 -16.01 -13.54
CA PHE A 29 -2.25 -16.42 -12.36
C PHE A 29 -3.12 -16.46 -11.10
N ASN A 30 -3.08 -17.59 -10.39
CA ASN A 30 -3.66 -17.73 -9.06
C ASN A 30 -2.56 -17.55 -8.00
N PRO A 31 -2.51 -16.43 -7.25
CA PRO A 31 -1.47 -16.20 -6.24
C PRO A 31 -1.59 -17.12 -5.02
N PHE A 32 -2.75 -17.75 -4.78
CA PHE A 32 -2.94 -18.64 -3.64
C PHE A 32 -2.34 -20.03 -3.87
N SER A 33 -2.45 -20.56 -5.09
CA SER A 33 -1.88 -21.85 -5.49
C SER A 33 -0.57 -21.72 -6.26
N CYS A 34 -0.17 -20.50 -6.64
CA CYS A 34 0.99 -20.21 -7.48
C CYS A 34 0.95 -20.97 -8.82
N THR A 35 -0.21 -21.00 -9.47
CA THR A 35 -0.43 -21.72 -10.73
C THR A 35 -1.00 -20.81 -11.81
N TRP A 36 -0.70 -21.13 -13.07
CA TRP A 36 -1.27 -20.50 -14.25
C TRP A 36 -2.37 -21.38 -14.85
N GLU A 37 -3.43 -20.78 -15.35
CA GLU A 37 -4.56 -21.46 -15.98
C GLU A 37 -5.08 -20.66 -17.17
N LEU A 38 -5.15 -21.30 -18.34
CA LEU A 38 -5.80 -20.71 -19.52
C LEU A 38 -7.32 -20.85 -19.39
N CYS A 39 -8.02 -19.74 -19.18
CA CYS A 39 -9.46 -19.72 -18.96
C CYS A 39 -10.09 -18.38 -19.37
N ASP A 40 -11.42 -18.36 -19.42
CA ASP A 40 -12.21 -17.13 -19.48
C ASP A 40 -12.59 -16.69 -18.06
N PHE A 41 -12.86 -15.40 -17.87
CA PHE A 41 -13.42 -14.90 -16.62
C PHE A 41 -14.38 -13.72 -16.83
N GLY A 42 -15.42 -13.66 -15.99
CA GLY A 42 -16.44 -12.63 -16.03
C GLY A 42 -16.22 -11.53 -14.98
N VAL A 43 -16.62 -10.31 -15.31
CA VAL A 43 -16.64 -9.16 -14.38
C VAL A 43 -18.04 -8.54 -14.36
N LYS A 44 -18.53 -8.28 -13.14
CA LYS A 44 -19.82 -7.64 -12.89
C LYS A 44 -19.67 -6.59 -11.79
N ASP A 45 -20.13 -5.37 -12.03
CA ASP A 45 -20.05 -4.25 -11.07
C ASP A 45 -18.63 -4.05 -10.49
N GLY A 46 -17.61 -4.21 -11.34
CA GLY A 46 -16.19 -4.06 -10.95
C GLY A 46 -15.60 -5.24 -10.18
N ILE A 47 -16.33 -6.36 -10.04
CA ILE A 47 -15.89 -7.54 -9.30
C ILE A 47 -15.72 -8.72 -10.26
N VAL A 48 -14.60 -9.43 -10.14
CA VAL A 48 -14.38 -10.71 -10.82
C VAL A 48 -15.31 -11.75 -10.20
N ILE A 49 -16.30 -12.22 -10.96
CA ILE A 49 -17.32 -13.15 -10.48
C ILE A 49 -16.84 -14.60 -10.45
N GLY A 50 -15.85 -14.94 -11.29
CA GLY A 50 -15.32 -16.29 -11.41
C GLY A 50 -14.64 -16.54 -12.75
N LYS A 51 -13.91 -17.65 -12.81
CA LYS A 51 -13.40 -18.24 -14.05
C LYS A 51 -14.41 -19.25 -14.58
N GLY A 52 -14.59 -19.32 -15.89
CA GLY A 52 -15.52 -20.25 -16.50
C GLY A 52 -16.21 -19.70 -17.74
N ASP A 53 -17.15 -20.46 -18.25
CA ASP A 53 -17.95 -20.06 -19.41
C ASP A 53 -19.07 -19.11 -18.96
N TYR A 54 -18.91 -17.83 -19.25
CA TYR A 54 -19.85 -16.76 -18.95
C TYR A 54 -20.24 -16.01 -20.23
N GLU A 55 -21.43 -15.43 -20.26
CA GLU A 55 -21.83 -14.49 -21.31
C GLU A 55 -21.61 -13.05 -20.85
N GLY A 56 -21.00 -12.22 -21.71
CA GLY A 56 -20.74 -10.80 -21.43
C GLY A 56 -21.61 -9.88 -22.28
N LYS A 57 -22.01 -8.72 -21.74
CA LYS A 57 -22.52 -7.62 -22.57
C LYS A 57 -21.44 -7.12 -23.54
N GLU A 58 -20.20 -7.11 -23.06
CA GLU A 58 -18.99 -6.90 -23.84
C GLU A 58 -18.08 -8.13 -23.69
N GLU A 59 -17.38 -8.50 -24.76
CA GLU A 59 -16.41 -9.60 -24.73
C GLU A 59 -15.09 -9.15 -25.36
N THR A 60 -13.98 -9.46 -24.71
CA THR A 60 -12.63 -9.14 -25.18
C THR A 60 -11.77 -10.38 -25.18
N ASP A 61 -11.26 -10.77 -26.35
CA ASP A 61 -10.28 -11.85 -26.47
C ASP A 61 -8.88 -11.33 -26.12
N LEU A 62 -8.26 -11.95 -25.11
CA LEU A 62 -6.91 -11.63 -24.65
C LEU A 62 -5.83 -12.46 -25.35
N GLY A 63 -6.19 -13.40 -26.22
CA GLY A 63 -5.24 -14.10 -27.10
C GLY A 63 -4.14 -14.88 -26.36
N GLY A 64 -4.43 -15.37 -25.15
CA GLY A 64 -3.46 -16.05 -24.28
C GLY A 64 -2.58 -15.11 -23.46
N ALA A 65 -2.91 -13.81 -23.36
CA ALA A 65 -2.15 -12.87 -22.54
C ALA A 65 -2.14 -13.30 -21.06
N LYS A 66 -1.02 -13.03 -20.39
CA LYS A 66 -0.86 -13.26 -18.95
C LYS A 66 -1.64 -12.23 -18.15
N VAL A 67 -2.46 -12.69 -17.22
CA VAL A 67 -3.26 -11.86 -16.33
C VAL A 67 -2.87 -12.14 -14.88
N ILE A 68 -2.50 -11.08 -14.17
CA ILE A 68 -2.19 -11.11 -12.73
C ILE A 68 -3.12 -10.13 -11.99
N PRO A 69 -3.29 -10.27 -10.67
CA PRO A 69 -3.90 -9.21 -9.87
C PRO A 69 -3.15 -7.89 -10.06
N GLY A 70 -3.88 -6.76 -9.97
CA GLY A 70 -3.26 -5.44 -9.96
C GLY A 70 -2.24 -5.31 -8.83
N LEU A 71 -1.13 -4.65 -9.11
CA LEU A 71 -0.04 -4.52 -8.15
C LEU A 71 -0.38 -3.51 -7.05
N ILE A 72 0.15 -3.74 -5.86
CA ILE A 72 -0.05 -2.89 -4.67
C ILE A 72 1.30 -2.33 -4.26
N GLU A 73 1.48 -1.02 -4.43
CA GLU A 73 2.60 -0.24 -3.90
C GLU A 73 2.41 -0.11 -2.38
N ALA A 74 3.26 -0.79 -1.61
CA ALA A 74 3.06 -0.98 -0.18
C ALA A 74 3.54 0.20 0.67
N HIS A 75 4.44 1.06 0.14
CA HIS A 75 4.88 2.27 0.82
C HIS A 75 5.54 3.25 -0.17
N VAL A 76 5.03 4.47 -0.23
CA VAL A 76 5.57 5.53 -1.11
C VAL A 76 5.33 6.92 -0.54
N HIS A 77 6.18 7.87 -0.93
CA HIS A 77 5.96 9.30 -0.78
C HIS A 77 5.64 9.89 -2.16
N ILE A 78 4.36 10.19 -2.43
CA ILE A 78 3.92 10.72 -3.73
C ILE A 78 4.63 12.06 -4.01
N GLU A 79 4.90 12.84 -2.97
CA GLU A 79 5.61 14.11 -3.05
C GLU A 79 6.99 14.00 -3.71
N SER A 80 7.70 12.88 -3.50
CA SER A 80 9.03 12.62 -4.07
C SER A 80 9.00 12.46 -5.60
N SER A 81 7.82 12.10 -6.15
CA SER A 81 7.59 12.13 -7.60
C SER A 81 7.43 13.54 -8.17
N LEU A 82 7.27 14.57 -7.33
CA LEU A 82 6.96 15.96 -7.72
C LEU A 82 5.60 16.12 -8.43
N LEU A 83 4.69 15.17 -8.25
CA LEU A 83 3.35 15.17 -8.84
C LEU A 83 2.26 15.33 -7.78
N THR A 84 1.06 15.68 -8.25
CA THR A 84 -0.15 15.50 -7.43
C THR A 84 -0.57 14.04 -7.45
N PRO A 85 -1.34 13.55 -6.45
CA PRO A 85 -1.86 12.18 -6.44
C PRO A 85 -2.63 11.79 -7.72
N ALA A 86 -3.35 12.74 -8.33
CA ALA A 86 -4.08 12.50 -9.56
C ALA A 86 -3.15 12.16 -10.74
N GLU A 87 -2.08 12.95 -10.92
CA GLU A 87 -1.09 12.72 -11.97
C GLU A 87 -0.20 11.52 -11.69
N TYR A 88 0.16 11.29 -10.43
CA TYR A 88 0.85 10.08 -9.99
C TYR A 88 0.05 8.83 -10.38
N GLY A 89 -1.24 8.80 -10.02
CA GLY A 89 -2.17 7.73 -10.39
C GLY A 89 -2.22 7.44 -11.90
N ARG A 90 -2.18 8.48 -12.73
CA ARG A 90 -2.18 8.34 -14.20
C ARG A 90 -0.93 7.63 -14.74
N ILE A 91 0.20 7.74 -14.04
CA ILE A 91 1.47 7.11 -14.42
C ILE A 91 1.49 5.67 -13.95
N ILE A 92 1.27 5.43 -12.66
CA ILE A 92 1.39 4.09 -12.06
C ILE A 92 0.39 3.07 -12.61
N LEU A 93 -0.79 3.50 -13.08
CA LEU A 93 -1.76 2.60 -13.71
C LEU A 93 -1.21 1.97 -15.00
N LYS A 94 -0.29 2.66 -15.69
CA LYS A 94 0.40 2.12 -16.87
C LYS A 94 1.44 1.05 -16.51
N CYS A 95 1.90 1.08 -15.27
CA CYS A 95 2.79 0.10 -14.67
C CYS A 95 2.05 -1.12 -14.12
N GLY A 96 0.71 -1.15 -14.20
CA GLY A 96 -0.10 -2.23 -13.61
C GLY A 96 -0.31 -2.11 -12.10
N VAL A 97 0.13 -1.01 -11.49
CA VAL A 97 -0.14 -0.68 -10.09
C VAL A 97 -1.54 -0.07 -9.99
N THR A 98 -2.42 -0.75 -9.27
CA THR A 98 -3.82 -0.32 -9.09
C THR A 98 -4.07 0.27 -7.72
N THR A 99 -3.21 -0.03 -6.74
CA THR A 99 -3.36 0.41 -5.36
C THR A 99 -2.04 0.93 -4.79
N VAL A 100 -2.12 1.98 -4.00
CA VAL A 100 -0.97 2.65 -3.38
C VAL A 100 -1.26 2.92 -1.93
N ILE A 101 -0.28 2.65 -1.06
CA ILE A 101 -0.25 3.09 0.33
C ILE A 101 0.79 4.20 0.44
N ALA A 102 0.32 5.44 0.62
CA ALA A 102 1.17 6.63 0.65
C ALA A 102 1.28 7.21 2.07
N ASP A 103 2.48 7.62 2.48
CA ASP A 103 2.68 8.45 3.67
C ASP A 103 2.96 9.89 3.24
N PRO A 104 2.00 10.83 3.41
CA PRO A 104 2.13 12.20 2.94
C PRO A 104 2.89 13.08 3.95
N HIS A 105 3.98 12.56 4.53
CA HIS A 105 4.69 13.25 5.60
C HIS A 105 5.40 14.53 5.12
N GLU A 106 5.70 14.64 3.83
CA GLU A 106 6.41 15.79 3.28
C GLU A 106 5.50 17.01 3.22
N ILE A 107 4.32 16.85 2.60
CA ILE A 107 3.34 17.93 2.56
C ILE A 107 2.79 18.23 3.97
N ALA A 108 2.76 17.25 4.87
CA ALA A 108 2.37 17.46 6.26
C ALA A 108 3.38 18.31 7.03
N ASN A 109 4.68 18.11 6.82
CA ASN A 109 5.71 18.97 7.39
C ASN A 109 5.60 20.42 6.92
N VAL A 110 5.16 20.65 5.68
CA VAL A 110 5.01 22.01 5.12
C VAL A 110 3.67 22.66 5.50
N CYS A 111 2.57 21.93 5.37
CA CYS A 111 1.20 22.47 5.39
C CYS A 111 0.30 21.89 6.50
N GLY A 112 0.80 20.94 7.30
CA GLY A 112 0.04 20.27 8.35
C GLY A 112 -1.19 19.54 7.81
N LYS A 113 -2.29 19.56 8.59
CA LYS A 113 -3.56 18.89 8.26
C LYS A 113 -4.09 19.26 6.87
N LYS A 114 -3.96 20.53 6.47
CA LYS A 114 -4.42 21.01 5.14
C LYS A 114 -3.67 20.34 3.99
N GLY A 115 -2.39 20.01 4.17
CA GLY A 115 -1.62 19.27 3.18
C GLY A 115 -2.15 17.86 2.99
N ILE A 116 -2.42 17.17 4.10
CA ILE A 116 -2.96 15.81 4.10
C ILE A 116 -4.38 15.79 3.47
N GLU A 117 -5.25 16.71 3.86
CA GLU A 117 -6.60 16.86 3.28
C GLU A 117 -6.54 17.13 1.77
N TYR A 118 -5.56 17.92 1.31
CA TYR A 118 -5.32 18.14 -0.12
C TYR A 118 -4.96 16.84 -0.84
N MET A 119 -4.04 16.05 -0.29
CA MET A 119 -3.62 14.77 -0.90
C MET A 119 -4.81 13.80 -1.02
N ILE A 120 -5.61 13.67 0.04
CA ILE A 120 -6.81 12.82 0.04
C ILE A 120 -7.84 13.29 -0.99
N SER A 121 -8.03 14.61 -1.12
CA SER A 121 -8.93 15.20 -2.11
C SER A 121 -8.47 14.98 -3.55
N GLU A 122 -7.16 15.15 -3.83
CA GLU A 122 -6.58 14.91 -5.16
C GLU A 122 -6.62 13.42 -5.54
N ALA A 123 -6.41 12.50 -4.59
CA ALA A 123 -6.51 11.07 -4.82
C ALA A 123 -7.89 10.66 -5.36
N GLY A 124 -8.96 11.33 -4.93
CA GLY A 124 -10.32 11.09 -5.45
C GLY A 124 -10.51 11.39 -6.93
N LYS A 125 -9.51 11.97 -7.62
CA LYS A 125 -9.57 12.35 -9.05
C LYS A 125 -8.92 11.32 -9.97
N THR A 126 -8.35 10.25 -9.44
CA THR A 126 -7.71 9.19 -10.23
C THR A 126 -8.52 7.88 -10.24
N ALA A 127 -8.11 6.96 -11.11
CA ALA A 127 -8.67 5.61 -11.17
C ALA A 127 -7.93 4.60 -10.29
N ALA A 128 -6.71 4.91 -9.85
CA ALA A 128 -6.00 4.13 -8.86
C ALA A 128 -6.60 4.34 -7.46
N ASP A 129 -6.55 3.31 -6.63
CA ASP A 129 -6.89 3.42 -5.21
C ASP A 129 -5.67 3.93 -4.45
N ILE A 130 -5.76 5.13 -3.86
CA ILE A 130 -4.65 5.71 -3.08
C ILE A 130 -5.09 5.86 -1.63
N PHE A 131 -4.56 4.98 -0.78
CA PHE A 131 -4.73 5.02 0.65
C PHE A 131 -3.59 5.77 1.31
N PHE A 132 -3.86 6.36 2.47
CA PHE A 132 -2.91 7.18 3.20
C PHE A 132 -2.65 6.62 4.59
N MET A 133 -1.41 6.76 5.02
CA MET A 133 -0.99 6.59 6.40
C MET A 133 -0.89 7.97 7.07
N LEU A 134 -1.20 8.08 8.36
CA LEU A 134 -1.05 9.35 9.11
C LEU A 134 0.43 9.68 9.31
N PRO A 135 0.90 10.86 8.92
CA PRO A 135 2.29 11.27 9.16
C PRO A 135 2.63 11.25 10.65
N SER A 136 3.47 10.30 11.05
CA SER A 136 3.70 9.99 12.46
C SER A 136 4.64 11.00 13.16
N CYS A 137 5.61 11.54 12.40
CA CYS A 137 6.70 12.38 12.89
C CYS A 137 6.73 13.73 12.18
N VAL A 138 5.87 14.66 12.59
CA VAL A 138 5.83 16.05 12.09
C VAL A 138 6.03 17.04 13.24
N PRO A 139 7.21 17.67 13.38
CA PRO A 139 8.45 17.43 12.62
C PRO A 139 9.11 16.07 12.93
N ALA A 140 10.01 15.63 12.05
CA ALA A 140 10.75 14.37 12.21
C ALA A 140 11.60 14.35 13.49
N THR A 141 12.15 15.50 13.88
CA THR A 141 12.91 15.66 15.13
C THR A 141 12.51 16.93 15.88
N ALA A 142 12.61 16.91 17.21
CA ALA A 142 12.23 18.03 18.07
C ALA A 142 13.06 19.31 17.87
N PHE A 143 14.24 19.20 17.23
CA PHE A 143 15.13 20.33 16.98
C PHE A 143 14.86 21.02 15.63
N ASP A 144 14.05 20.40 14.78
CA ASP A 144 13.75 20.92 13.45
C ASP A 144 12.66 22.00 13.48
N LYS A 145 12.66 22.86 12.46
CA LYS A 145 11.63 23.89 12.25
C LYS A 145 10.84 23.59 10.99
N ALA A 146 9.74 22.86 11.15
CA ALA A 146 8.78 22.59 10.09
C ALA A 146 7.72 23.69 9.96
N GLY A 147 6.95 23.66 8.86
CA GLY A 147 5.78 24.50 8.64
C GLY A 147 4.57 24.10 9.52
N ALA A 148 4.61 22.91 10.12
CA ALA A 148 3.59 22.42 11.03
C ALA A 148 4.16 21.57 12.18
N VAL A 149 3.34 21.34 13.19
CA VAL A 149 3.54 20.33 14.25
C VAL A 149 2.23 19.56 14.36
N LEU A 150 2.27 18.23 14.27
CA LEU A 150 1.09 17.38 14.42
C LEU A 150 1.23 16.50 15.66
N ASN A 151 0.37 16.75 16.65
CA ASN A 151 0.27 15.93 17.85
C ASN A 151 -0.79 14.81 17.68
N ALA A 152 -0.93 13.96 18.67
CA ALA A 152 -1.88 12.84 18.66
C ALA A 152 -3.34 13.29 18.50
N ASP A 153 -3.73 14.45 19.04
CA ASP A 153 -5.11 14.95 18.91
C ASP A 153 -5.38 15.45 17.47
N ASP A 154 -4.40 16.09 16.83
CA ASP A 154 -4.47 16.48 15.43
C ASP A 154 -4.60 15.26 14.50
N LEU A 155 -3.79 14.23 14.74
CA LEU A 155 -3.84 12.98 13.98
C LEU A 155 -5.15 12.22 14.24
N LYS A 156 -5.66 12.25 15.47
CA LYS A 156 -6.95 11.65 15.81
C LYS A 156 -8.10 12.28 15.04
N GLU A 157 -8.13 13.61 14.95
CA GLU A 157 -9.15 14.33 14.18
C GLU A 157 -9.15 13.92 12.70
N LEU A 158 -7.96 13.79 12.10
CA LEU A 158 -7.82 13.29 10.73
C LEU A 158 -8.27 11.84 10.59
N TYR A 159 -7.86 10.96 11.51
CA TYR A 159 -8.26 9.56 11.49
C TYR A 159 -9.78 9.42 11.57
N ASP A 160 -10.42 10.05 12.56
CA ASP A 160 -11.87 9.99 12.74
C ASP A 160 -12.63 10.54 11.52
N SER A 161 -12.05 11.50 10.79
CA SER A 161 -12.66 12.11 9.60
C SER A 161 -12.46 11.31 8.31
N TYR A 162 -11.34 10.59 8.19
CA TYR A 162 -10.89 9.99 6.93
C TYR A 162 -10.64 8.49 6.96
N ASN A 163 -10.79 7.82 8.10
CA ASN A 163 -10.64 6.37 8.25
C ASN A 163 -11.56 5.60 7.29
N VAL A 164 -11.02 4.60 6.59
CA VAL A 164 -11.77 3.74 5.67
C VAL A 164 -12.74 2.78 6.38
N ALA A 165 -12.43 2.33 7.61
CA ALA A 165 -13.26 1.37 8.33
C ALA A 165 -14.65 1.93 8.67
N ASP A 166 -14.75 3.23 8.88
CA ASP A 166 -15.97 3.91 9.29
C ASP A 166 -16.85 4.37 8.10
N ARG A 167 -16.39 4.18 6.86
CA ARG A 167 -17.07 4.68 5.65
C ARG A 167 -18.15 3.75 5.08
N GLY A 168 -18.27 2.52 5.58
CA GLY A 168 -19.28 1.53 5.17
C GLY A 168 -19.19 1.09 3.70
N GLU A 169 -19.92 0.04 3.34
CA GLU A 169 -19.92 -0.57 1.98
C GLU A 169 -20.31 0.37 0.83
N LYS A 170 -20.85 1.56 1.14
CA LYS A 170 -21.32 2.54 0.15
C LYS A 170 -20.27 3.55 -0.27
N SER A 171 -19.08 3.53 0.32
CA SER A 171 -17.99 4.34 -0.18
C SER A 171 -17.27 3.56 -1.27
N SER A 172 -17.58 3.91 -2.51
CA SER A 172 -16.66 3.82 -3.63
C SER A 172 -15.40 4.67 -3.40
N SER A 173 -14.88 4.77 -2.17
CA SER A 173 -13.75 5.62 -1.84
C SER A 173 -12.49 4.96 -2.33
N ARG A 174 -12.00 5.47 -3.46
CA ARG A 174 -10.65 5.22 -4.02
C ARG A 174 -9.54 5.82 -3.14
N GLY A 175 -9.69 5.73 -1.83
CA GLY A 175 -8.76 6.30 -0.86
C GLY A 175 -9.35 6.65 0.50
N GLY A 176 -8.47 7.04 1.42
CA GLY A 176 -8.77 7.32 2.82
C GLY A 176 -7.59 6.93 3.71
N ILE A 177 -7.74 7.12 5.01
CA ILE A 177 -6.69 6.80 5.99
C ILE A 177 -6.87 5.37 6.48
N ILE A 178 -5.79 4.58 6.52
CA ILE A 178 -5.83 3.18 6.94
C ILE A 178 -4.95 2.86 8.15
N GLY A 179 -4.04 3.76 8.53
CA GLY A 179 -3.17 3.55 9.67
C GLY A 179 -2.25 4.72 9.98
N LEU A 180 -1.25 4.45 10.83
CA LEU A 180 -0.19 5.39 11.20
C LEU A 180 1.05 5.12 10.34
N GLY A 181 1.56 6.18 9.71
CA GLY A 181 2.73 6.14 8.83
C GLY A 181 4.01 5.83 9.58
N GLU A 182 5.09 5.79 8.83
CA GLU A 182 6.36 5.25 9.29
C GLU A 182 6.85 5.89 10.59
N MET A 183 6.98 5.09 11.66
CA MET A 183 7.41 5.59 12.97
C MET A 183 8.93 5.78 13.03
N MET A 184 9.43 6.83 12.40
CA MET A 184 10.87 7.17 12.38
C MET A 184 11.43 7.49 13.77
N ASN A 185 10.59 8.00 14.68
CA ASN A 185 10.98 8.29 16.06
C ASN A 185 11.03 7.01 16.92
N TYR A 186 11.73 5.97 16.45
CA TYR A 186 12.04 4.78 17.22
C TYR A 186 12.77 5.09 18.55
N PRO A 187 13.61 6.16 18.69
CA PRO A 187 14.16 6.52 20.00
C PRO A 187 13.08 6.91 21.01
N GLY A 188 12.05 7.64 20.58
CA GLY A 188 10.88 7.97 21.41
C GLY A 188 10.07 6.74 21.80
N VAL A 189 9.93 5.76 20.89
CA VAL A 189 9.28 4.47 21.20
C VAL A 189 10.06 3.72 22.29
N ILE A 190 11.38 3.58 22.14
CA ILE A 190 12.23 2.85 23.09
C ILE A 190 12.34 3.59 24.43
N GLY A 191 12.33 4.93 24.38
CA GLY A 191 12.39 5.80 25.54
C GLY A 191 11.07 5.93 26.31
N GLY A 192 9.96 5.41 25.76
CA GLY A 192 8.64 5.53 26.38
C GLY A 192 8.08 6.95 26.34
N ASP A 193 8.34 7.70 25.27
CA ASP A 193 7.81 9.06 25.11
C ASP A 193 6.27 9.05 25.07
N GLU A 194 5.65 9.82 25.96
CA GLU A 194 4.19 9.80 26.15
C GLU A 194 3.44 10.24 24.88
N GLU A 195 3.96 11.23 24.15
CA GLU A 195 3.32 11.74 22.95
C GLU A 195 3.42 10.75 21.79
N VAL A 196 4.57 10.08 21.62
CA VAL A 196 4.71 8.97 20.67
C VAL A 196 3.72 7.84 20.98
N PHE A 197 3.57 7.46 22.26
CA PHE A 197 2.62 6.41 22.65
C PHE A 197 1.17 6.81 22.44
N ARG A 198 0.82 8.08 22.62
CA ARG A 198 -0.51 8.60 22.26
C ARG A 198 -0.80 8.44 20.77
N LYS A 199 0.20 8.71 19.90
CA LYS A 199 0.06 8.52 18.45
C LYS A 199 -0.07 7.04 18.06
N LEU A 200 0.77 6.18 18.64
CA LEU A 200 0.69 4.73 18.42
C LEU A 200 -0.70 4.20 18.80
N GLY A 201 -1.30 4.71 19.87
CA GLY A 201 -2.64 4.30 20.31
C GLY A 201 -3.80 4.63 19.37
N LEU A 202 -3.58 5.37 18.27
CA LEU A 202 -4.65 5.83 17.35
C LEU A 202 -5.09 4.76 16.35
N CYS A 203 -4.15 3.99 15.82
CA CYS A 203 -4.37 3.07 14.70
C CYS A 203 -3.93 1.66 15.05
N GLU A 204 -4.58 0.65 14.47
CA GLU A 204 -4.13 -0.75 14.58
C GLU A 204 -2.97 -1.05 13.63
N ILE A 205 -3.04 -0.53 12.39
CA ILE A 205 -1.96 -0.62 11.41
C ILE A 205 -0.98 0.51 11.66
N ARG A 206 0.31 0.17 11.82
CA ARG A 206 1.40 1.09 12.11
C ARG A 206 2.62 0.66 11.30
N ASP A 207 3.05 1.53 10.38
CA ASP A 207 4.26 1.30 9.63
C ASP A 207 5.50 1.72 10.43
N GLY A 208 6.63 1.09 10.13
CA GLY A 208 7.88 1.34 10.83
C GLY A 208 8.98 1.86 9.92
N HIS A 209 9.91 2.58 10.56
CA HIS A 209 11.15 3.05 9.98
C HIS A 209 12.23 2.90 11.06
N CYS A 210 12.97 1.80 11.01
CA CYS A 210 13.91 1.43 12.08
C CYS A 210 15.26 0.93 11.53
N PRO A 211 16.01 1.80 10.82
CA PRO A 211 17.30 1.42 10.24
C PRO A 211 18.26 0.93 11.33
N GLN A 212 18.87 -0.23 11.10
CA GLN A 212 19.88 -0.87 11.96
C GLN A 212 19.39 -1.23 13.38
N LEU A 213 18.09 -1.11 13.66
CA LEU A 213 17.55 -1.42 14.97
C LEU A 213 17.52 -2.94 15.18
N SER A 214 18.18 -3.41 16.24
CA SER A 214 18.39 -4.85 16.49
C SER A 214 18.22 -5.24 17.96
N GLY A 215 18.14 -6.55 18.20
CA GLY A 215 18.12 -7.17 19.51
C GLY A 215 17.01 -6.64 20.42
N LYS A 216 17.38 -6.26 21.65
CA LYS A 216 16.40 -5.79 22.65
C LYS A 216 15.69 -4.51 22.24
N ALA A 217 16.35 -3.64 21.48
CA ALA A 217 15.77 -2.38 21.03
C ALA A 217 14.71 -2.64 19.95
N LEU A 218 15.00 -3.55 19.00
CA LEU A 218 14.02 -4.03 18.03
C LEU A 218 12.81 -4.69 18.72
N ASN A 219 13.05 -5.57 19.69
CA ASN A 219 11.97 -6.20 20.46
C ASN A 219 11.07 -5.16 21.15
N ALA A 220 11.66 -4.12 21.74
CA ALA A 220 10.91 -3.05 22.40
C ALA A 220 10.02 -2.29 21.40
N TYR A 221 10.54 -2.03 20.20
CA TYR A 221 9.85 -1.36 19.10
C TYR A 221 8.68 -2.19 18.55
N VAL A 222 8.95 -3.44 18.16
CA VAL A 222 7.94 -4.38 17.63
C VAL A 222 6.83 -4.67 18.65
N MET A 223 7.17 -4.75 19.95
CA MET A 223 6.18 -4.97 21.01
C MET A 223 5.12 -3.85 21.09
N GLN A 224 5.39 -2.66 20.54
CA GLN A 224 4.40 -1.58 20.45
C GLN A 224 3.46 -1.72 19.24
N GLY A 225 3.51 -2.85 18.52
CA GLY A 225 2.62 -3.18 17.41
C GLY A 225 3.00 -2.50 16.09
N ILE A 226 4.24 -2.02 15.95
CA ILE A 226 4.76 -1.52 14.69
C ILE A 226 5.11 -2.73 13.81
N GLY A 227 4.46 -2.82 12.65
CA GLY A 227 4.29 -4.09 11.94
C GLY A 227 5.13 -4.26 10.67
N SER A 228 5.80 -3.22 10.20
CA SER A 228 6.57 -3.21 8.95
C SER A 228 7.88 -2.42 9.08
N ASP A 229 8.78 -2.62 8.14
CA ASP A 229 10.00 -1.83 7.95
C ASP A 229 10.41 -1.84 6.47
N HIS A 230 10.80 -0.67 5.94
CA HIS A 230 11.36 -0.50 4.59
C HIS A 230 12.84 -0.09 4.60
N GLU A 231 13.46 0.06 5.78
CA GLU A 231 14.82 0.59 5.96
C GLU A 231 15.91 -0.48 5.98
N SER A 232 15.54 -1.75 5.90
CA SER A 232 16.50 -2.84 5.86
C SER A 232 17.27 -2.84 4.53
N THR A 233 18.59 -2.90 4.57
CA THR A 233 19.45 -2.91 3.36
C THR A 233 20.28 -4.19 3.23
N SER A 234 20.32 -5.02 4.28
CA SER A 234 21.08 -6.27 4.30
C SER A 234 20.21 -7.47 4.66
N TYR A 235 20.60 -8.65 4.18
CA TYR A 235 19.91 -9.90 4.50
C TYR A 235 19.77 -10.11 6.01
N ASP A 236 20.86 -9.94 6.77
CA ASP A 236 20.87 -10.23 8.21
C ASP A 236 19.90 -9.32 8.99
N GLU A 237 19.86 -8.03 8.63
CA GLU A 237 18.94 -7.05 9.22
C GLU A 237 17.48 -7.39 8.88
N GLY A 238 17.17 -7.59 7.60
CA GLY A 238 15.83 -7.94 7.15
C GLY A 238 15.37 -9.29 7.72
N TYR A 239 16.28 -10.26 7.85
CA TYR A 239 16.00 -11.57 8.46
C TYR A 239 15.69 -11.45 9.95
N GLU A 240 16.40 -10.61 10.71
CA GLU A 240 16.11 -10.38 12.12
C GLU A 240 14.72 -9.74 12.33
N LYS A 241 14.41 -8.71 11.53
CA LYS A 241 13.10 -8.03 11.58
C LYS A 241 11.96 -8.96 11.14
N LEU A 242 12.17 -9.76 10.09
CA LEU A 242 11.20 -10.75 9.63
C LEU A 242 10.92 -11.80 10.71
N ASN A 243 11.96 -12.32 11.37
CA ASN A 243 11.80 -13.30 12.46
C ASN A 243 11.17 -12.69 13.72
N SER A 244 11.27 -11.38 13.90
CA SER A 244 10.53 -10.63 14.92
C SER A 244 9.05 -10.47 14.58
N GLY A 245 8.62 -10.91 13.39
CA GLY A 245 7.23 -10.90 12.94
C GLY A 245 6.82 -9.69 12.11
N MET A 246 7.78 -8.82 11.75
CA MET A 246 7.54 -7.67 10.89
C MET A 246 7.34 -8.09 9.43
N HIS A 247 6.65 -7.24 8.67
CA HIS A 247 6.67 -7.29 7.21
C HIS A 247 7.88 -6.52 6.69
N ILE A 248 8.55 -7.07 5.69
CA ILE A 248 9.68 -6.45 5.04
C ILE A 248 9.19 -5.82 3.74
N LEU A 249 9.24 -4.50 3.69
CA LEU A 249 8.97 -3.70 2.53
C LEU A 249 10.30 -3.56 1.76
N ILE A 250 10.50 -4.40 0.74
CA ILE A 250 11.70 -4.42 -0.09
C ILE A 250 11.66 -3.17 -0.99
N ARG A 251 12.38 -2.14 -0.56
CA ARG A 251 12.45 -0.83 -1.22
C ARG A 251 13.43 -0.84 -2.38
N ASP A 252 13.00 -0.40 -3.54
CA ASP A 252 13.86 -0.02 -4.67
C ASP A 252 13.46 1.40 -5.11
N SER A 253 14.21 2.36 -4.57
CA SER A 253 13.95 3.79 -4.68
C SER A 253 14.87 4.43 -5.72
N THR A 254 14.83 5.75 -5.87
CA THR A 254 15.78 6.42 -6.77
C THR A 254 17.24 6.32 -6.28
N ALA A 255 17.44 6.14 -4.96
CA ALA A 255 18.75 6.17 -4.33
C ALA A 255 19.15 4.85 -3.65
N GLU A 256 18.19 3.98 -3.36
CA GLU A 256 18.39 2.77 -2.56
C GLU A 256 17.99 1.51 -3.33
N ASP A 257 18.78 0.46 -3.19
CA ASP A 257 18.59 -0.84 -3.88
C ASP A 257 18.20 -1.93 -2.87
N GLY A 258 17.02 -2.53 -3.09
CA GLY A 258 16.47 -3.61 -2.27
C GLY A 258 16.99 -5.01 -2.59
N SER A 259 17.88 -5.16 -3.59
CA SER A 259 18.36 -6.46 -4.09
C SER A 259 18.96 -7.35 -3.00
N GLY A 260 19.57 -6.75 -1.97
CA GLY A 260 20.13 -7.45 -0.81
C GLY A 260 19.10 -8.24 0.01
N LEU A 261 17.81 -7.92 -0.13
CA LEU A 261 16.71 -8.56 0.60
C LEU A 261 15.98 -9.63 -0.20
N ILE A 262 16.18 -9.73 -1.53
CA ILE A 262 15.39 -10.64 -2.39
C ILE A 262 15.49 -12.10 -1.95
N SER A 263 16.65 -12.51 -1.43
CA SER A 263 16.83 -13.86 -0.90
C SER A 263 16.00 -14.18 0.36
N LEU A 264 15.38 -13.17 0.99
CA LEU A 264 14.36 -13.37 2.02
C LEU A 264 13.05 -13.89 1.43
N VAL A 265 12.75 -13.67 0.15
CA VAL A 265 11.51 -14.07 -0.51
C VAL A 265 11.58 -15.54 -0.90
N ASN A 266 10.83 -16.38 -0.19
CA ASN A 266 10.70 -17.80 -0.49
C ASN A 266 9.28 -18.30 -0.13
N PRO A 267 8.89 -19.54 -0.44
CA PRO A 267 7.53 -20.03 -0.20
C PRO A 267 7.02 -19.94 1.24
N TYR A 268 7.91 -19.81 2.23
CA TYR A 268 7.55 -19.70 3.65
C TYR A 268 7.42 -18.26 4.15
N THR A 269 8.08 -17.32 3.47
CA THR A 269 8.24 -15.92 3.91
C THR A 269 7.60 -14.92 2.97
N ALA A 270 7.23 -15.32 1.75
CA ALA A 270 6.68 -14.43 0.73
C ALA A 270 5.46 -13.63 1.21
N SER A 271 4.62 -14.18 2.08
CA SER A 271 3.48 -13.48 2.66
C SER A 271 3.86 -12.34 3.62
N ARG A 272 5.14 -12.22 3.99
CA ARG A 272 5.70 -11.14 4.81
C ARG A 272 6.61 -10.20 4.03
N CYS A 273 6.78 -10.41 2.73
CA CYS A 273 7.60 -9.56 1.87
C CYS A 273 6.68 -8.82 0.90
N MET A 274 6.89 -7.52 0.75
CA MET A 274 6.17 -6.67 -0.20
C MET A 274 7.18 -5.77 -0.90
N PHE A 275 6.88 -5.33 -2.11
CA PHE A 275 7.71 -4.33 -2.78
C PHE A 275 7.25 -2.92 -2.42
N ALA A 276 8.21 -2.00 -2.31
CA ALA A 276 7.96 -0.59 -2.12
C ALA A 276 8.90 0.25 -2.99
N THR A 277 8.47 1.44 -3.39
CA THR A 277 9.37 2.41 -4.05
C THR A 277 9.83 3.54 -3.15
N ASP A 278 9.07 3.84 -2.09
CA ASP A 278 9.39 4.90 -1.13
C ASP A 278 9.59 6.26 -1.83
N ASP A 279 10.83 6.71 -2.02
CA ASP A 279 11.16 7.92 -2.78
C ASP A 279 11.50 7.63 -4.26
N ARG A 280 10.53 7.87 -5.16
CA ARG A 280 10.75 7.70 -6.60
C ARG A 280 10.39 8.94 -7.43
N HIS A 281 11.39 9.48 -8.13
CA HIS A 281 11.20 10.62 -9.02
C HIS A 281 10.39 10.26 -10.28
N VAL A 282 9.67 11.24 -10.83
CA VAL A 282 8.79 11.04 -11.99
C VAL A 282 9.51 10.56 -13.25
N ASP A 283 10.76 10.95 -13.48
CA ASP A 283 11.54 10.49 -14.61
C ASP A 283 11.80 8.98 -14.53
N PHE A 284 12.18 8.47 -13.36
CA PHE A 284 12.32 7.02 -13.10
C PHE A 284 10.98 6.28 -13.18
N LEU A 285 9.89 6.86 -12.66
CA LEU A 285 8.54 6.28 -12.81
C LEU A 285 8.13 6.15 -14.28
N CYS A 286 8.56 7.10 -15.12
CA CYS A 286 8.25 7.10 -16.55
C CYS A 286 9.17 6.19 -17.37
N SER A 287 10.46 6.10 -17.02
CA SER A 287 11.44 5.31 -17.78
C SER A 287 11.47 3.85 -17.35
N ASP A 288 11.50 3.60 -16.05
CA ASP A 288 11.85 2.31 -15.47
C ASP A 288 10.60 1.63 -14.91
N GLY A 289 9.73 2.40 -14.22
CA GLY A 289 8.46 1.93 -13.67
C GLY A 289 8.29 2.29 -12.19
N SER A 290 7.29 1.70 -11.55
CA SER A 290 7.07 1.71 -10.09
C SER A 290 7.49 0.34 -9.54
N ILE A 291 6.68 -0.31 -8.69
CA ILE A 291 6.99 -1.66 -8.17
C ILE A 291 6.99 -2.76 -9.24
N ASP A 292 6.44 -2.50 -10.42
CA ASP A 292 6.55 -3.41 -11.56
C ASP A 292 8.01 -3.52 -12.05
N ASP A 293 8.82 -2.48 -11.84
CA ASP A 293 10.26 -2.50 -12.09
C ASP A 293 10.99 -3.34 -11.05
N CYS A 294 10.69 -3.15 -9.75
CA CYS A 294 11.22 -3.98 -8.67
C CYS A 294 10.96 -5.47 -8.95
N MET A 295 9.75 -5.80 -9.39
CA MET A 295 9.37 -7.16 -9.75
C MET A 295 10.10 -7.72 -10.98
N ARG A 296 10.44 -6.88 -11.96
CA ARG A 296 11.21 -7.33 -13.15
C ARG A 296 12.67 -7.60 -12.83
N ASN A 297 13.22 -6.90 -11.85
CA ASN A 297 14.63 -6.96 -11.47
C ASN A 297 14.92 -7.99 -10.36
N ALA A 298 13.88 -8.48 -9.66
CA ALA A 298 13.94 -9.48 -8.60
C ALA A 298 14.21 -10.93 -9.08
#